data_AF-A0A9Q8QKP2-F1
#
_entry.id   AF-A0A9Q8QKP2-F1
#
_cell.length_a   1.000
_cell.length_b   1.000
_cell.length_c   1.000
_cell.angle_alpha   90.00
_cell.angle_beta   90.00
_cell.angle_gamma   90.00
#
_symmetry.space_group_name_H-M   'P 1'
#
loop_
_entity.id
_entity.type
_entity.pdbx_description
1 polymer ?
#
loop_
_entity_poly.entity_id
_entity_poly.type
_entity_poly.pdbx_seq_one_letter_code
_entity_poly.pdbx_strand_id
1 'polypeptide(L)'
;MEQAWEALEAFPAPPARPAKPGKQYDAAIKHYVSALSSLSREARAAVRDVADEFLDALDPEVNSIGYFFVFDILLAENNEASDERPPLLHKLLEFLILFDPVQIRYVIGPFLALLERVVRGDLYPPLVAVEVATTALLRIDPDGSTFTPLHHSLAANAFATNAVEPALRLLGADILFFPGMLNSKDSQPLCDPDVPTPAFMPSATARSGPITSARVLEYGLLCGMAYMERRDWAKARAALERVITHPCKDRGASAIMVAAHKKWLLVGLMHEGKAPSLPAHTPQGAQNAYQLLNKRYISFAALFDTSNSAALKEEFETSQDIWSSDSNAELVAETMTAYPKWQIINLRKVYLRVSIGEVRSTTVDARTGQRLPDDQAALALVQDMIRSNMVQGRIEEGPTAGESYLRFTDTENTLSEKDFAVEVARSHHSIEHLTGLYRVSNTRLSSNKDYLRHVSREQKRSEMDREGDAAVELEQIEDEDLMTGVMAHV
;
A
#
# COMPACT_ATOMS: atom_id res chain seq x y z
N MET A 1 24.79 17.15 -35.66
CA MET A 1 25.07 17.99 -34.48
C MET A 1 24.12 19.18 -34.44
N GLU A 2 24.12 20.08 -35.42
CA GLU A 2 23.18 21.22 -35.50
C GLU A 2 21.70 20.80 -35.42
N GLN A 3 21.30 19.79 -36.20
CA GLN A 3 19.96 19.20 -36.12
C GLN A 3 19.58 18.69 -34.71
N ALA A 4 20.55 18.21 -33.92
CA ALA A 4 20.29 17.69 -32.58
C ALA A 4 20.11 18.83 -31.57
N TRP A 5 20.92 19.88 -31.65
CA TRP A 5 20.79 21.09 -30.84
C TRP A 5 19.46 21.80 -31.10
N GLU A 6 19.12 22.03 -32.39
CA GLU A 6 17.86 22.64 -32.77
C GLU A 6 16.65 21.85 -32.23
N ALA A 7 16.72 20.52 -32.30
CA ALA A 7 15.65 19.66 -31.82
C ALA A 7 15.56 19.59 -30.29
N LEU A 8 16.68 19.60 -29.55
CA LEU A 8 16.68 19.50 -28.09
C LEU A 8 16.33 20.83 -27.40
N GLU A 9 16.75 21.97 -27.95
CA GLU A 9 16.45 23.31 -27.41
C GLU A 9 15.08 23.84 -27.83
N ALA A 10 14.39 23.18 -28.77
CA ALA A 10 13.09 23.62 -29.29
C ALA A 10 11.99 23.73 -28.22
N PHE A 11 12.17 23.16 -27.03
CA PHE A 11 11.16 23.19 -25.96
C PHE A 11 11.77 23.14 -24.55
N PRO A 12 11.19 23.86 -23.56
CA PRO A 12 10.08 24.82 -23.69
C PRO A 12 10.53 26.19 -24.21
N ALA A 13 9.70 26.84 -25.03
CA ALA A 13 9.95 28.21 -25.46
C ALA A 13 9.81 29.19 -24.27
N PRO A 14 10.70 30.19 -24.12
CA PRO A 14 10.58 31.20 -23.06
C PRO A 14 9.28 32.03 -23.19
N PRO A 15 8.54 32.31 -22.10
CA PRO A 15 8.78 31.86 -20.72
C PRO A 15 8.47 30.38 -20.52
N ALA A 16 9.44 29.67 -19.95
CA ALA A 16 9.59 28.22 -19.96
C ALA A 16 8.47 27.40 -19.30
N ARG A 17 7.54 28.03 -18.57
CA ARG A 17 6.41 27.35 -17.95
C ARG A 17 5.19 28.26 -17.89
N PRO A 18 4.13 28.03 -18.69
CA PRO A 18 2.87 28.73 -18.49
C PRO A 18 2.25 28.31 -17.15
N ALA A 19 1.75 29.29 -16.38
CA ALA A 19 1.12 29.03 -15.07
C ALA A 19 -0.08 28.08 -15.14
N LYS A 20 -0.73 27.95 -16.32
CA LYS A 20 -1.72 26.93 -16.64
C LYS A 20 -1.43 26.36 -18.03
N PRO A 21 -0.86 25.15 -18.12
CA PRO A 21 -0.62 24.48 -19.39
C PRO A 21 -1.93 24.23 -20.14
N GLY A 22 -2.11 24.88 -21.29
CA GLY A 22 -3.33 24.75 -22.10
C GLY A 22 -3.14 23.84 -23.32
N LYS A 23 -4.14 23.81 -24.20
CA LYS A 23 -4.12 23.03 -25.46
C LYS A 23 -2.93 23.36 -26.37
N GLN A 24 -2.47 24.62 -26.39
CA GLN A 24 -1.31 25.03 -27.17
C GLN A 24 -0.01 24.39 -26.64
N TYR A 25 0.12 24.32 -25.31
CA TYR A 25 1.26 23.67 -24.65
C TYR A 25 1.24 22.16 -24.90
N ASP A 26 0.07 21.52 -24.82
CA ASP A 26 -0.11 20.11 -25.16
C ASP A 26 0.30 19.80 -26.61
N ALA A 27 -0.12 20.62 -27.57
CA ALA A 27 0.27 20.48 -28.97
C ALA A 27 1.77 20.68 -29.19
N ALA A 28 2.36 21.68 -28.53
CA ALA A 28 3.80 21.97 -28.61
C ALA A 28 4.64 20.81 -28.07
N ILE A 29 4.31 20.26 -26.89
CA ILE A 29 5.02 19.10 -26.34
C ILE A 29 4.88 17.89 -27.25
N LYS A 30 3.68 17.59 -27.75
CA LYS A 30 3.47 16.45 -28.65
C LYS A 30 4.29 16.58 -29.93
N HIS A 31 4.36 17.79 -30.49
CA HIS A 31 5.22 18.07 -31.65
C HIS A 31 6.70 17.89 -31.30
N TYR A 32 7.14 18.39 -30.15
CA TYR A 32 8.51 18.25 -29.67
C TYR A 32 8.92 16.79 -29.47
N VAL A 33 8.10 15.98 -28.78
CA VAL A 33 8.33 14.53 -28.60
C VAL A 33 8.39 13.83 -29.95
N SER A 34 7.52 14.19 -30.90
CA SER A 34 7.56 13.64 -32.25
C SER A 34 8.83 14.02 -33.00
N ALA A 35 9.31 15.25 -32.87
CA ALA A 35 10.56 15.74 -33.48
C ALA A 35 11.79 15.01 -32.91
N LEU A 36 11.86 14.81 -31.60
CA LEU A 36 12.94 14.04 -30.97
C LEU A 36 12.92 12.58 -31.43
N SER A 37 11.74 11.95 -31.47
CA SER A 37 11.60 10.56 -31.91
C SER A 37 12.01 10.35 -33.37
N SER A 38 11.91 11.38 -34.22
CA SER A 38 12.24 11.33 -35.65
C SER A 38 13.68 11.76 -35.96
N LEU A 39 14.52 12.01 -34.94
CA LEU A 39 15.94 12.32 -35.14
C LEU A 39 16.66 11.21 -35.93
N SER A 40 17.47 11.64 -36.90
CA SER A 40 18.29 10.79 -37.77
C SER A 40 19.31 9.97 -36.98
N ARG A 41 19.80 8.87 -37.56
CA ARG A 41 20.83 8.03 -36.91
C ARG A 41 22.11 8.83 -36.65
N GLU A 42 22.46 9.71 -37.57
CA GLU A 42 23.62 10.60 -37.50
C GLU A 42 23.45 11.65 -36.39
N ALA A 43 22.24 12.21 -36.23
CA ALA A 43 21.97 13.14 -35.13
C ALA A 43 22.04 12.44 -33.76
N ARG A 44 21.49 11.23 -33.64
CA ARG A 44 21.58 10.42 -32.41
C ARG A 44 23.01 10.02 -32.07
N ALA A 45 23.82 9.69 -33.08
CA ALA A 45 25.25 9.43 -32.88
C ALA A 45 25.97 10.68 -32.36
N ALA A 46 25.70 11.85 -32.94
CA ALA A 46 26.28 13.11 -32.46
C ALA A 46 25.90 13.43 -31.00
N VAL A 47 24.66 13.20 -30.59
CA VAL A 47 24.24 13.38 -29.18
C VAL A 47 25.03 12.46 -28.25
N ARG A 48 25.28 11.22 -28.66
CA ARG A 48 26.01 10.23 -27.87
C ARG A 48 27.49 10.60 -27.71
N ASP A 49 28.11 11.13 -28.75
CA ASP A 49 29.54 11.44 -28.78
C ASP A 49 29.88 12.63 -27.87
N VAL A 50 28.98 13.61 -27.73
CA VAL A 50 29.17 14.82 -26.90
C VAL A 50 28.04 15.02 -25.89
N ALA A 51 27.57 13.95 -25.26
CA ALA A 51 26.40 14.00 -24.39
C ALA A 51 26.57 14.93 -23.18
N ASP A 52 27.79 15.07 -22.65
CA ASP A 52 28.06 15.98 -21.53
C ASP A 52 27.73 17.43 -21.88
N GLU A 53 28.06 17.89 -23.09
CA GLU A 53 27.77 19.26 -23.56
C GLU A 53 26.26 19.53 -23.61
N PHE A 54 25.48 18.55 -24.10
CA PHE A 54 24.02 18.63 -24.10
C PHE A 54 23.45 18.68 -22.69
N LEU A 55 23.94 17.85 -21.78
CA LEU A 55 23.46 17.83 -20.39
C LEU A 55 23.89 19.07 -19.60
N ASP A 56 25.03 19.70 -19.93
CA ASP A 56 25.46 20.96 -19.29
C ASP A 56 24.66 22.17 -19.78
N ALA A 57 24.14 22.13 -21.00
CA ALA A 57 23.32 23.21 -21.56
C ALA A 57 21.83 23.13 -21.17
N LEU A 58 21.33 21.94 -20.88
CA LEU A 58 19.93 21.69 -20.55
C LEU A 58 19.70 21.65 -19.04
N ASP A 59 18.63 22.29 -18.58
CA ASP A 59 18.20 22.22 -17.18
C ASP A 59 17.27 21.00 -16.97
N PRO A 60 17.53 20.12 -15.98
CA PRO A 60 16.73 18.91 -15.76
C PRO A 60 15.28 19.20 -15.32
N GLU A 61 15.01 20.31 -14.63
CA GLU A 61 13.67 20.74 -14.20
C GLU A 61 12.91 21.42 -15.35
N VAL A 62 13.62 22.18 -16.20
CA VAL A 62 12.98 22.97 -17.28
C VAL A 62 12.90 22.20 -18.61
N ASN A 63 13.95 21.48 -18.99
CA ASN A 63 14.09 20.76 -20.27
C ASN A 63 13.97 19.25 -20.08
N SER A 64 13.14 18.78 -19.15
CA SER A 64 13.12 17.38 -18.71
C SER A 64 12.96 16.34 -19.82
N ILE A 65 12.16 16.59 -20.86
CA ILE A 65 12.05 15.66 -22.00
C ILE A 65 13.35 15.61 -22.81
N GLY A 66 13.96 16.76 -23.10
CA GLY A 66 15.23 16.82 -23.83
C GLY A 66 16.35 16.17 -23.04
N TYR A 67 16.45 16.48 -21.75
CA TYR A 67 17.41 15.89 -20.82
C TYR A 67 17.24 14.36 -20.72
N PHE A 68 16.00 13.89 -20.58
CA PHE A 68 15.67 12.46 -20.63
C PHE A 68 16.11 11.83 -21.96
N PHE A 69 15.85 12.48 -23.09
CA PHE A 69 16.14 11.91 -24.41
C PHE A 69 17.64 11.72 -24.66
N VAL A 70 18.48 12.60 -24.13
CA VAL A 70 19.94 12.41 -24.14
C VAL A 70 20.30 11.11 -23.40
N PHE A 71 19.75 10.88 -22.21
CA PHE A 71 19.95 9.63 -21.47
C PHE A 71 19.35 8.41 -22.17
N ASP A 72 18.18 8.53 -22.79
CA ASP A 72 17.56 7.44 -23.55
C ASP A 72 18.45 7.01 -24.71
N ILE A 73 19.05 7.94 -25.46
CA ILE A 73 20.04 7.65 -26.51
C ILE A 73 21.30 6.98 -25.93
N LEU A 74 21.87 7.54 -24.85
CA LEU A 74 23.07 7.01 -24.22
C LEU A 74 22.89 5.57 -23.74
N LEU A 75 21.69 5.25 -23.29
CA LEU A 75 21.35 3.99 -22.64
C LEU A 75 20.67 2.99 -23.61
N ALA A 76 20.28 3.39 -24.82
CA ALA A 76 19.56 2.53 -25.77
C ALA A 76 20.34 1.30 -26.25
N GLU A 77 21.66 1.40 -26.38
CA GLU A 77 22.53 0.24 -26.59
C GLU A 77 23.03 -0.21 -25.21
N ASN A 78 23.01 -1.52 -24.93
CA ASN A 78 23.63 -2.11 -23.74
C ASN A 78 25.16 -1.90 -23.75
N ASN A 79 25.60 -0.65 -23.72
CA ASN A 79 26.98 -0.30 -23.54
C ASN A 79 27.31 -0.58 -22.07
N GLU A 80 28.04 -1.65 -21.85
CA GLU A 80 28.71 -1.98 -20.59
C GLU A 80 29.54 -0.78 -20.07
N ALA A 81 29.90 0.17 -20.94
CA ALA A 81 30.61 1.40 -20.62
C ALA A 81 29.79 2.51 -19.91
N SER A 82 28.49 2.33 -19.65
CA SER A 82 27.74 3.28 -18.83
C SER A 82 28.02 3.13 -17.33
N ASP A 83 28.53 1.96 -16.90
CA ASP A 83 28.91 1.70 -15.51
C ASP A 83 30.19 2.47 -15.09
N GLU A 84 30.96 3.00 -16.06
CA GLU A 84 32.28 3.59 -15.81
C GLU A 84 32.33 5.12 -15.84
N ARG A 85 31.18 5.82 -15.98
CA ARG A 85 31.13 7.30 -16.02
C ARG A 85 30.41 7.92 -14.82
N PRO A 86 31.06 8.02 -13.64
CA PRO A 86 30.50 8.66 -12.45
C PRO A 86 29.87 10.04 -12.68
N PRO A 87 30.42 10.94 -13.52
CA PRO A 87 29.79 12.24 -13.78
C PRO A 87 28.41 12.13 -14.43
N LEU A 88 28.22 11.20 -15.37
CA LEU A 88 26.93 10.98 -16.05
C LEU A 88 25.90 10.37 -15.10
N LEU A 89 26.32 9.44 -14.24
CA LEU A 89 25.44 8.89 -13.20
C LEU A 89 25.02 9.96 -12.19
N HIS A 90 25.89 10.89 -11.84
CA HIS A 90 25.50 12.01 -10.99
C HIS A 90 24.43 12.89 -11.65
N LYS A 91 24.64 13.26 -12.93
CA LYS A 91 23.67 14.02 -13.74
C LYS A 91 22.33 13.30 -13.91
N LEU A 92 22.35 11.97 -14.05
CA LEU A 92 21.14 11.15 -14.10
C LEU A 92 20.41 11.14 -12.77
N LEU A 93 21.14 10.97 -11.65
CA LEU A 93 20.57 11.00 -10.31
C LEU A 93 19.89 12.34 -10.02
N GLU A 94 20.56 13.45 -10.34
CA GLU A 94 20.00 14.79 -10.21
C GLU A 94 18.70 14.94 -11.01
N PHE A 95 18.70 14.49 -12.27
CA PHE A 95 17.51 14.51 -13.11
C PHE A 95 16.35 13.69 -12.54
N LEU A 96 16.60 12.49 -12.03
CA LEU A 96 15.57 11.61 -11.46
C LEU A 96 14.94 12.20 -10.18
N ILE A 97 15.57 13.21 -9.55
CA ILE A 97 15.04 13.93 -8.40
C ILE A 97 14.30 15.21 -8.82
N LEU A 98 14.78 15.91 -9.87
CA LEU A 98 14.36 17.26 -10.20
C LEU A 98 13.35 17.38 -11.36
N PHE A 99 13.22 16.39 -12.25
CA PHE A 99 12.43 16.49 -13.48
C PHE A 99 11.03 17.12 -13.32
N ASP A 100 10.52 17.82 -14.33
CA ASP A 100 9.13 18.26 -14.35
C ASP A 100 8.18 17.07 -14.59
N PRO A 101 7.35 16.68 -13.61
CA PRO A 101 6.45 15.55 -13.77
C PRO A 101 5.43 15.76 -14.89
N VAL A 102 5.07 17.01 -15.21
CA VAL A 102 4.12 17.33 -16.28
C VAL A 102 4.70 16.97 -17.64
N GLN A 103 5.97 17.28 -17.88
CA GLN A 103 6.70 16.90 -19.09
C GLN A 103 6.86 15.38 -19.19
N ILE A 104 7.27 14.72 -18.10
CA ILE A 104 7.49 13.27 -18.10
C ILE A 104 6.22 12.47 -18.40
N ARG A 105 5.02 12.97 -18.12
CA ARG A 105 3.75 12.33 -18.53
C ARG A 105 3.70 12.01 -20.03
N TYR A 106 4.31 12.82 -20.90
CA TYR A 106 4.30 12.63 -22.35
C TYR A 106 5.27 11.53 -22.83
N VAL A 107 6.25 11.17 -22.00
CA VAL A 107 7.28 10.16 -22.27
C VAL A 107 7.32 9.09 -21.17
N ILE A 108 6.21 8.90 -20.46
CA ILE A 108 6.13 8.06 -19.25
C ILE A 108 6.53 6.60 -19.51
N GLY A 109 6.19 6.04 -20.67
CA GLY A 109 6.56 4.66 -21.04
C GLY A 109 8.08 4.48 -21.09
N PRO A 110 8.80 5.21 -21.97
CA PRO A 110 10.26 5.23 -22.00
C PRO A 110 10.90 5.59 -20.64
N PHE A 111 10.35 6.57 -19.92
CA PHE A 111 10.86 6.97 -18.61
C PHE A 111 10.77 5.85 -17.56
N LEU A 112 9.66 5.12 -17.52
CA LEU A 112 9.53 3.95 -16.63
C LEU A 112 10.49 2.82 -17.05
N ALA A 113 10.84 2.69 -18.32
CA ALA A 113 11.85 1.72 -18.77
C ALA A 113 13.27 2.11 -18.30
N LEU A 114 13.58 3.41 -18.24
CA LEU A 114 14.80 3.91 -17.61
C LEU A 114 14.80 3.63 -16.10
N LEU A 115 13.72 3.96 -15.39
CA LEU A 115 13.58 3.66 -13.97
C LEU A 115 13.63 2.16 -13.68
N GLU A 116 13.13 1.32 -14.59
CA GLU A 116 13.23 -0.13 -14.46
C GLU A 116 14.69 -0.62 -14.41
N ARG A 117 15.59 0.03 -15.15
CA ARG A 117 17.04 -0.28 -15.09
C ARG A 117 17.64 0.15 -13.75
N VAL A 118 17.24 1.33 -13.25
CA VAL A 118 17.63 1.80 -11.92
C VAL A 118 17.19 0.79 -10.86
N VAL A 119 15.92 0.39 -10.87
CA VAL A 119 15.34 -0.57 -9.90
C VAL A 119 16.04 -1.92 -9.93
N ARG A 120 16.58 -2.36 -11.07
CA ARG A 120 17.34 -3.62 -11.17
C ARG A 120 18.75 -3.54 -10.59
N GLY A 121 19.23 -2.35 -10.24
CA GLY A 121 20.60 -2.14 -9.80
C GLY A 121 21.60 -2.13 -10.96
N ASP A 122 21.14 -1.94 -12.20
CA ASP A 122 22.02 -1.89 -13.39
C ASP A 122 22.86 -0.58 -13.43
N LEU A 123 22.55 0.42 -12.61
CA LEU A 123 23.18 1.76 -12.68
C LEU A 123 23.66 2.31 -11.33
N TYR A 124 23.10 1.82 -10.22
CA TYR A 124 23.41 2.31 -8.88
C TYR A 124 23.43 1.17 -7.87
N PRO A 125 24.16 1.31 -6.75
CA PRO A 125 24.03 0.40 -5.61
C PRO A 125 22.57 0.30 -5.12
N PRO A 126 22.14 -0.84 -4.57
CA PRO A 126 20.73 -1.09 -4.25
C PRO A 126 20.04 -0.01 -3.41
N LEU A 127 20.72 0.52 -2.39
CA LEU A 127 20.16 1.57 -1.53
C LEU A 127 19.81 2.84 -2.33
N VAL A 128 20.75 3.32 -3.16
CA VAL A 128 20.58 4.51 -4.00
C VAL A 128 19.54 4.25 -5.09
N ALA A 129 19.57 3.06 -5.70
CA ALA A 129 18.60 2.66 -6.71
C ALA A 129 17.16 2.70 -6.18
N VAL A 130 16.92 2.12 -5.00
CA VAL A 130 15.58 2.08 -4.38
C VAL A 130 15.14 3.48 -3.96
N GLU A 131 16.02 4.28 -3.37
CA GLU A 131 15.72 5.64 -2.93
C GLU A 131 15.37 6.57 -4.11
N VAL A 132 16.19 6.57 -5.15
CA VAL A 132 16.00 7.41 -6.33
C VAL A 132 14.77 6.97 -7.13
N ALA A 133 14.56 5.66 -7.31
CA ALA A 133 13.36 5.16 -7.99
C ALA A 133 12.08 5.45 -7.21
N THR A 134 12.10 5.34 -5.88
CA THR A 134 10.96 5.71 -5.02
C THR A 134 10.67 7.20 -5.12
N THR A 135 11.71 8.03 -5.07
CA THR A 135 11.59 9.49 -5.21
C THR A 135 10.98 9.87 -6.56
N ALA A 136 11.47 9.28 -7.65
CA ALA A 136 10.95 9.53 -8.99
C ALA A 136 9.49 9.08 -9.15
N LEU A 137 9.13 7.90 -8.63
CA LEU A 137 7.74 7.41 -8.66
C LEU A 137 6.80 8.30 -7.86
N LEU A 138 7.19 8.72 -6.66
CA LEU A 138 6.39 9.65 -5.84
C LEU A 138 6.37 11.07 -6.40
N ARG A 139 7.34 11.45 -7.24
CA ARG A 139 7.28 12.71 -7.97
C ARG A 139 6.27 12.67 -9.13
N ILE A 140 6.07 11.50 -9.75
CA ILE A 140 5.02 11.27 -10.75
C ILE A 140 3.63 11.16 -10.09
N ASP A 141 3.55 10.42 -8.98
CA ASP A 141 2.33 10.12 -8.24
C ASP A 141 2.54 10.44 -6.74
N PRO A 142 2.30 11.70 -6.31
CA PRO A 142 2.57 12.16 -4.94
C PRO A 142 1.95 11.32 -3.82
N ASP A 143 0.75 10.79 -4.05
CA ASP A 143 0.01 9.97 -3.09
C ASP A 143 0.39 8.48 -3.18
N GLY A 144 1.11 8.07 -4.23
CA GLY A 144 1.46 6.68 -4.51
C GLY A 144 0.24 5.77 -4.74
N SER A 145 -0.93 6.34 -5.05
CA SER A 145 -2.20 5.60 -5.12
C SER A 145 -2.41 4.81 -6.40
N THR A 146 -1.56 4.97 -7.41
CA THR A 146 -1.63 4.24 -8.68
C THR A 146 -0.61 3.11 -8.73
N PHE A 147 -1.07 1.88 -8.88
CA PHE A 147 -0.19 0.73 -9.03
C PHE A 147 0.57 0.78 -10.37
N THR A 148 1.80 1.27 -10.35
CA THR A 148 2.69 1.28 -11.52
C THR A 148 3.29 -0.11 -11.78
N PRO A 149 3.74 -0.39 -13.02
CA PRO A 149 4.45 -1.64 -13.34
C PRO A 149 5.72 -1.89 -12.51
N LEU A 150 6.29 -0.85 -11.88
CA LEU A 150 7.53 -0.93 -11.10
C LEU A 150 7.33 -1.23 -9.61
N HIS A 151 6.11 -1.15 -9.08
CA HIS A 151 5.86 -1.39 -7.66
C HIS A 151 6.38 -2.75 -7.19
N HIS A 152 6.06 -3.80 -7.95
CA HIS A 152 6.49 -5.15 -7.64
C HIS A 152 8.02 -5.29 -7.70
N SER A 153 8.68 -4.85 -8.77
CA SER A 153 10.13 -4.99 -8.93
C SER A 153 10.92 -4.16 -7.91
N LEU A 154 10.41 -2.97 -7.57
CA LEU A 154 11.00 -2.12 -6.53
C LEU A 154 10.86 -2.76 -5.15
N ALA A 155 9.68 -3.26 -4.80
CA ALA A 155 9.47 -3.97 -3.53
C ALA A 155 10.35 -5.23 -3.43
N ALA A 156 10.46 -5.99 -4.52
CA ALA A 156 11.28 -7.19 -4.57
C ALA A 156 12.77 -6.86 -4.40
N ASN A 157 13.27 -5.83 -5.10
CA ASN A 157 14.67 -5.41 -4.96
C ASN A 157 14.96 -4.85 -3.56
N ALA A 158 14.08 -3.98 -3.05
CA ALA A 158 14.21 -3.41 -1.71
C ALA A 158 14.29 -4.49 -0.63
N PHE A 159 13.42 -5.50 -0.70
CA PHE A 159 13.43 -6.63 0.23
C PHE A 159 14.68 -7.50 0.06
N ALA A 160 15.01 -7.91 -1.17
CA ALA A 160 16.15 -8.80 -1.44
C ALA A 160 17.51 -8.19 -1.06
N THR A 161 17.63 -6.87 -1.05
CA THR A 161 18.88 -6.14 -0.77
C THR A 161 18.89 -5.48 0.60
N ASN A 162 17.89 -5.73 1.44
CA ASN A 162 17.72 -5.11 2.76
C ASN A 162 17.70 -3.56 2.71
N ALA A 163 17.18 -3.01 1.62
CA ALA A 163 17.03 -1.57 1.36
C ALA A 163 15.55 -1.15 1.48
N VAL A 164 14.86 -1.62 2.51
CA VAL A 164 13.42 -1.41 2.70
C VAL A 164 13.08 0.03 3.13
N GLU A 165 13.93 0.67 3.95
CA GLU A 165 13.66 2.00 4.54
C GLU A 165 13.26 3.06 3.50
N PRO A 166 14.01 3.26 2.40
CA PRO A 166 13.66 4.28 1.41
C PRO A 166 12.36 3.96 0.65
N ALA A 167 11.99 2.68 0.54
CA ALA A 167 10.78 2.25 -0.15
C ALA A 167 9.51 2.41 0.71
N LEU A 168 9.62 2.57 2.03
CA LEU A 168 8.48 2.52 2.96
C LEU A 168 7.36 3.50 2.61
N ARG A 169 7.71 4.69 2.11
CA ARG A 169 6.71 5.70 1.76
C ARG A 169 5.83 5.24 0.58
N LEU A 170 6.40 4.52 -0.39
CA LEU A 170 5.67 3.93 -1.49
C LEU A 170 4.97 2.62 -1.07
N LEU A 171 5.64 1.76 -0.31
CA LEU A 171 5.07 0.49 0.18
C LEU A 171 3.88 0.70 1.13
N GLY A 172 3.84 1.83 1.83
CA GLY A 172 2.76 2.24 2.72
C GLY A 172 1.68 3.08 2.06
N ALA A 173 1.80 3.41 0.77
CA ALA A 173 0.77 4.13 0.05
C ALA A 173 -0.46 3.23 -0.21
N ASP A 174 -1.66 3.82 -0.09
CA ASP A 174 -2.91 3.14 -0.38
C ASP A 174 -3.14 3.08 -1.89
N ILE A 175 -3.06 1.87 -2.45
CA ILE A 175 -3.30 1.62 -3.87
C ILE A 175 -4.81 1.65 -4.15
N LEU A 176 -5.25 2.70 -4.84
CA LEU A 176 -6.66 2.93 -5.19
C LEU A 176 -6.93 2.69 -6.68
N PHE A 177 -5.90 2.81 -7.51
CA PHE A 177 -6.07 2.78 -8.95
C PHE A 177 -5.09 1.84 -9.65
N PHE A 178 -5.58 1.24 -10.73
CA PHE A 178 -4.79 0.42 -11.64
C PHE A 178 -4.83 1.03 -13.05
N PRO A 179 -3.67 1.09 -13.74
CA PRO A 179 -3.59 1.49 -15.15
C PRO A 179 -4.45 0.63 -16.08
N GLY A 180 -4.90 1.20 -17.20
CA GLY A 180 -5.57 0.45 -18.27
C GLY A 180 -7.00 -0.04 -17.96
N MET A 181 -7.62 0.48 -16.90
CA MET A 181 -9.02 0.22 -16.57
C MET A 181 -9.95 0.81 -17.67
N LEU A 182 -10.92 0.01 -18.12
CA LEU A 182 -11.85 0.36 -19.21
C LEU A 182 -12.63 1.66 -18.90
N ASN A 183 -12.94 2.42 -19.97
CA ASN A 183 -13.79 3.62 -19.99
C ASN A 183 -13.21 4.96 -19.44
N SER A 184 -11.92 5.06 -19.11
CA SER A 184 -11.27 6.36 -18.86
C SER A 184 -10.81 7.02 -20.16
N LYS A 185 -11.75 7.44 -21.02
CA LYS A 185 -11.41 8.37 -22.10
C LYS A 185 -11.42 9.78 -21.53
N ASP A 186 -10.37 10.10 -20.78
CA ASP A 186 -10.13 11.47 -20.35
C ASP A 186 -9.73 12.27 -21.59
N SER A 187 -10.59 13.22 -21.97
CA SER A 187 -10.35 14.14 -23.09
C SER A 187 -9.43 15.31 -22.72
N GLN A 188 -8.98 15.34 -21.45
CA GLN A 188 -8.10 16.36 -20.92
C GLN A 188 -6.68 16.19 -21.47
N PRO A 189 -5.97 17.29 -21.75
CA PRO A 189 -4.57 17.24 -22.17
C PRO A 189 -3.68 16.77 -21.01
N LEU A 190 -2.62 16.01 -21.27
CA LEU A 190 -1.75 15.43 -20.24
C LEU A 190 -1.06 16.50 -19.36
N CYS A 191 -0.91 17.70 -19.89
CA CYS A 191 -0.33 18.83 -19.18
C CYS A 191 -1.24 19.46 -18.11
N ASP A 192 -2.53 19.08 -18.09
CA ASP A 192 -3.48 19.57 -17.10
C ASP A 192 -3.16 18.95 -15.71
N PRO A 193 -2.96 19.76 -14.66
CA PRO A 193 -2.63 19.25 -13.32
C PRO A 193 -3.71 18.34 -12.74
N ASP A 194 -4.97 18.52 -13.14
CA ASP A 194 -6.10 17.74 -12.62
C ASP A 194 -6.22 16.35 -13.26
N VAL A 195 -5.37 16.03 -14.26
CA VAL A 195 -5.35 14.69 -14.88
C VAL A 195 -4.86 13.67 -13.86
N PRO A 196 -5.68 12.66 -13.53
CA PRO A 196 -5.31 11.67 -12.53
C PRO A 196 -4.22 10.74 -13.08
N THR A 197 -3.30 10.31 -12.21
CA THR A 197 -2.17 9.43 -12.56
C THR A 197 -2.53 8.21 -13.42
N PRO A 198 -3.63 7.47 -13.17
CA PRO A 198 -4.01 6.30 -13.96
C PRO A 198 -4.34 6.60 -15.43
N ALA A 199 -4.65 7.86 -15.77
CA ALA A 199 -5.01 8.26 -17.13
C ALA A 199 -3.81 8.22 -18.10
N PHE A 200 -2.60 8.46 -17.60
CA PHE A 200 -1.37 8.44 -18.38
C PHE A 200 -0.43 7.29 -18.02
N MET A 201 -0.60 6.67 -16.86
CA MET A 201 0.23 5.54 -16.44
C MET A 201 0.04 4.34 -17.39
N PRO A 202 1.11 3.76 -17.95
CA PRO A 202 1.00 2.57 -18.78
C PRO A 202 0.72 1.31 -17.93
N SER A 203 0.08 0.31 -18.54
CA SER A 203 -0.22 -0.98 -17.89
C SER A 203 0.96 -1.96 -17.87
N ALA A 204 2.06 -1.62 -18.57
CA ALA A 204 3.25 -2.43 -18.70
C ALA A 204 4.48 -1.57 -19.03
N THR A 205 5.67 -2.06 -18.68
CA THR A 205 6.94 -1.63 -19.31
C THR A 205 7.49 -2.78 -20.17
N ALA A 206 8.53 -2.53 -20.97
CA ALA A 206 9.08 -3.53 -21.87
C ALA A 206 9.61 -4.80 -21.17
N ARG A 207 10.21 -4.67 -19.97
CA ARG A 207 10.80 -5.82 -19.24
C ARG A 207 9.93 -6.29 -18.10
N SER A 208 9.24 -5.39 -17.39
CA SER A 208 8.31 -5.81 -16.37
C SER A 208 7.10 -6.43 -17.06
N GLY A 209 6.64 -5.96 -18.21
CA GLY A 209 5.43 -6.51 -18.83
C GLY A 209 4.18 -6.14 -18.02
N PRO A 210 3.03 -6.76 -18.30
CA PRO A 210 1.73 -6.31 -17.80
C PRO A 210 1.55 -6.50 -16.29
N ILE A 211 0.74 -5.63 -15.70
CA ILE A 211 0.25 -5.81 -14.32
C ILE A 211 -0.69 -7.00 -14.29
N THR A 212 -0.31 -8.06 -13.56
CA THR A 212 -1.10 -9.27 -13.36
C THR A 212 -1.55 -9.39 -11.91
N SER A 213 -2.61 -10.16 -11.64
CA SER A 213 -3.06 -10.42 -10.26
C SER A 213 -1.96 -11.05 -9.40
N ALA A 214 -1.14 -11.93 -9.98
CA ALA A 214 -0.01 -12.54 -9.30
C ALA A 214 0.97 -11.49 -8.74
N ARG A 215 1.32 -10.48 -9.54
CA ARG A 215 2.22 -9.39 -9.11
C ARG A 215 1.64 -8.50 -8.04
N VAL A 216 0.33 -8.24 -8.10
CA VAL A 216 -0.37 -7.47 -7.07
C VAL A 216 -0.33 -8.24 -5.73
N LEU A 217 -0.55 -9.55 -5.78
CA LEU A 217 -0.47 -10.43 -4.61
C LEU A 217 0.97 -10.52 -4.06
N GLU A 218 1.96 -10.70 -4.93
CA GLU A 218 3.37 -10.76 -4.56
C GLU A 218 3.83 -9.44 -3.94
N TYR A 219 3.45 -8.31 -4.54
CA TYR A 219 3.71 -6.98 -3.96
C TYR A 219 3.13 -6.84 -2.56
N GLY A 220 1.85 -7.21 -2.37
CA GLY A 220 1.22 -7.15 -1.04
C GLY A 220 1.90 -8.04 -0.01
N LEU A 221 2.36 -9.23 -0.42
CA LEU A 221 3.14 -10.13 0.44
C LEU A 221 4.49 -9.53 0.81
N LEU A 222 5.21 -8.94 -0.16
CA LEU A 222 6.48 -8.25 0.06
C LEU A 222 6.33 -7.05 1.00
N CYS A 223 5.27 -6.25 0.85
CA CYS A 223 4.93 -5.20 1.83
C CYS A 223 4.76 -5.79 3.24
N GLY A 224 4.00 -6.88 3.36
CA GLY A 224 3.82 -7.58 4.64
C GLY A 224 5.16 -8.02 5.24
N MET A 225 6.03 -8.62 4.44
CA MET A 225 7.36 -9.08 4.87
C MET A 225 8.29 -7.94 5.26
N ALA A 226 8.33 -6.86 4.49
CA ALA A 226 9.07 -5.64 4.82
C ALA A 226 8.64 -5.05 6.18
N TYR A 227 7.33 -5.03 6.49
CA TYR A 227 6.87 -4.57 7.80
C TYR A 227 7.16 -5.56 8.93
N MET A 228 7.17 -6.87 8.66
CA MET A 228 7.55 -7.89 9.65
C MET A 228 9.02 -7.74 10.07
N GLU A 229 9.95 -7.50 9.14
CA GLU A 229 11.37 -7.28 9.47
C GLU A 229 11.58 -6.10 10.41
N ARG A 230 10.70 -5.10 10.32
CA ARG A 230 10.70 -3.91 11.17
C ARG A 230 9.88 -4.09 12.45
N ARG A 231 9.23 -5.24 12.63
CA ARG A 231 8.30 -5.53 13.72
C ARG A 231 7.12 -4.53 13.81
N ASP A 232 6.75 -3.91 12.68
CA ASP A 232 5.53 -3.11 12.57
C ASP A 232 4.35 -4.07 12.29
N TRP A 233 3.93 -4.78 13.33
CA TRP A 233 2.93 -5.84 13.23
C TRP A 233 1.57 -5.34 12.74
N ALA A 234 1.22 -4.09 13.05
CA ALA A 234 -0.03 -3.48 12.62
C ALA A 234 -0.07 -3.33 11.09
N LYS A 235 0.97 -2.72 10.50
CA LYS A 235 1.05 -2.56 9.05
C LYS A 235 1.31 -3.88 8.33
N ALA A 236 2.11 -4.77 8.91
CA ALA A 236 2.33 -6.11 8.37
C ALA A 236 1.01 -6.88 8.25
N ARG A 237 0.19 -6.87 9.31
CA ARG A 237 -1.14 -7.49 9.29
C ARG A 237 -2.02 -6.89 8.22
N ALA A 238 -2.15 -5.56 8.17
CA ALA A 238 -2.98 -4.88 7.17
C ALA A 238 -2.53 -5.20 5.73
N ALA A 239 -1.21 -5.27 5.50
CA ALA A 239 -0.66 -5.64 4.20
C ALA A 239 -1.00 -7.08 3.80
N LEU A 240 -0.83 -8.04 4.72
CA LEU A 240 -1.19 -9.44 4.49
C LEU A 240 -2.70 -9.63 4.35
N GLU A 241 -3.51 -8.83 5.06
CA GLU A 241 -4.97 -8.87 4.97
C GLU A 241 -5.46 -8.53 3.56
N ARG A 242 -4.85 -7.51 2.92
CA ARG A 242 -5.14 -7.17 1.51
C ARG A 242 -4.85 -8.33 0.53
N VAL A 243 -3.86 -9.17 0.84
CA VAL A 243 -3.51 -10.34 0.01
C VAL A 243 -4.56 -11.44 0.19
N ILE A 244 -4.96 -11.74 1.43
CA ILE A 244 -5.91 -12.84 1.69
C ILE A 244 -7.35 -12.52 1.28
N THR A 245 -7.72 -11.24 1.25
CA THR A 245 -9.05 -10.79 0.80
C THR A 245 -9.15 -10.60 -0.71
N HIS A 246 -8.05 -10.80 -1.45
CA HIS A 246 -8.03 -10.57 -2.89
C HIS A 246 -9.10 -11.40 -3.62
N PRO A 247 -9.86 -10.80 -4.56
CA PRO A 247 -10.88 -11.52 -5.31
C PRO A 247 -10.33 -12.73 -6.05
N CYS A 248 -10.91 -13.90 -5.83
CA CYS A 248 -10.56 -15.13 -6.52
C CYS A 248 -11.78 -15.71 -7.25
N LYS A 249 -11.54 -16.38 -8.38
CA LYS A 249 -12.58 -17.16 -9.08
C LYS A 249 -12.95 -18.40 -8.27
N ASP A 250 -14.01 -19.11 -8.67
CA ASP A 250 -14.56 -20.28 -7.97
C ASP A 250 -13.54 -21.39 -7.61
N ARG A 251 -12.38 -21.45 -8.28
CA ARG A 251 -11.31 -22.43 -8.01
C ARG A 251 -10.26 -21.99 -6.97
N GLY A 252 -10.68 -21.32 -5.90
CA GLY A 252 -9.92 -21.21 -4.65
C GLY A 252 -8.82 -20.14 -4.60
N ALA A 253 -8.05 -20.14 -3.50
CA ALA A 253 -6.95 -19.21 -3.23
C ALA A 253 -5.66 -19.61 -3.98
N SER A 254 -4.86 -18.63 -4.39
CA SER A 254 -3.52 -18.88 -4.93
C SER A 254 -2.55 -19.34 -3.84
N ALA A 255 -1.41 -19.94 -4.22
CA ALA A 255 -0.37 -20.32 -3.27
C ALA A 255 0.16 -19.12 -2.46
N ILE A 256 0.24 -17.94 -3.09
CA ILE A 256 0.65 -16.68 -2.45
C ILE A 256 -0.35 -16.29 -1.36
N MET A 257 -1.65 -16.36 -1.66
CA MET A 257 -2.71 -16.09 -0.69
C MET A 257 -2.67 -17.06 0.50
N VAL A 258 -2.44 -18.35 0.24
CA VAL A 258 -2.33 -19.38 1.30
C VAL A 258 -1.12 -19.13 2.19
N ALA A 259 0.04 -18.79 1.60
CA ALA A 259 1.25 -18.44 2.34
C ALA A 259 1.08 -17.14 3.14
N ALA A 260 0.42 -16.13 2.58
CA ALA A 260 0.10 -14.89 3.26
C ALA A 260 -0.83 -15.12 4.45
N HIS A 261 -1.84 -16.00 4.33
CA HIS A 261 -2.72 -16.35 5.45
C HIS A 261 -1.98 -17.00 6.63
N LYS A 262 -0.98 -17.85 6.38
CA LYS A 262 -0.12 -18.42 7.44
C LYS A 262 0.58 -17.31 8.23
N LYS A 263 1.22 -16.37 7.52
CA LYS A 263 1.90 -15.21 8.11
C LYS A 263 0.91 -14.27 8.80
N TRP A 264 -0.25 -14.02 8.21
CA TRP A 264 -1.30 -13.15 8.76
C TRP A 264 -1.81 -13.64 10.10
N LEU A 265 -2.01 -14.96 10.27
CA LEU A 265 -2.36 -15.54 11.57
C LEU A 265 -1.27 -15.23 12.62
N LEU A 266 -0.01 -15.56 12.34
CA LEU A 266 1.10 -15.36 13.27
C LEU A 266 1.31 -13.88 13.64
N VAL A 267 1.29 -13.00 12.64
CA VAL A 267 1.38 -11.55 12.85
C VAL A 267 0.17 -11.04 13.64
N GLY A 268 -1.02 -11.58 13.40
CA GLY A 268 -2.22 -11.27 14.17
C GLY A 268 -2.07 -11.62 15.65
N LEU A 269 -1.49 -12.79 15.97
CA LEU A 269 -1.19 -13.19 17.34
C LEU A 269 -0.21 -12.21 18.01
N MET A 270 0.82 -11.78 17.30
CA MET A 270 1.80 -10.83 17.83
C MET A 270 1.20 -9.43 18.02
N HIS A 271 0.26 -9.02 17.18
CA HIS A 271 -0.35 -7.68 17.22
C HIS A 271 -1.51 -7.56 18.23
N GLU A 272 -2.39 -8.55 18.33
CA GLU A 272 -3.61 -8.48 19.16
C GLU A 272 -3.63 -9.47 20.32
N GLY A 273 -2.70 -10.43 20.36
CA GLY A 273 -2.66 -11.47 21.39
C GLY A 273 -3.74 -12.55 21.24
N LYS A 274 -4.47 -12.55 20.12
CA LYS A 274 -5.55 -13.50 19.81
C LYS A 274 -5.58 -13.79 18.32
N ALA A 275 -6.22 -14.89 17.93
CA ALA A 275 -6.37 -15.25 16.53
C ALA A 275 -7.18 -14.16 15.78
N PRO A 276 -6.66 -13.62 14.66
CA PRO A 276 -7.38 -12.63 13.89
C PRO A 276 -8.57 -13.27 13.15
N SER A 277 -9.67 -12.53 13.05
CA SER A 277 -10.88 -12.95 12.33
C SER A 277 -10.84 -12.49 10.88
N LEU A 278 -11.20 -13.37 9.94
CA LEU A 278 -11.25 -13.00 8.52
C LEU A 278 -12.29 -11.91 8.28
N PRO A 279 -11.98 -10.89 7.44
CA PRO A 279 -12.96 -9.89 7.03
C PRO A 279 -14.15 -10.53 6.30
N ALA A 280 -15.35 -9.97 6.50
CA ALA A 280 -16.59 -10.51 5.92
C ALA A 280 -16.60 -10.56 4.38
N HIS A 281 -15.82 -9.69 3.72
CA HIS A 281 -15.69 -9.62 2.27
C HIS A 281 -14.67 -10.62 1.68
N THR A 282 -14.05 -11.46 2.51
CA THR A 282 -13.10 -12.48 2.04
C THR A 282 -13.84 -13.50 1.15
N PRO A 283 -13.37 -13.80 -0.07
CA PRO A 283 -14.05 -14.74 -0.96
C PRO A 283 -14.21 -16.14 -0.34
N GLN A 284 -15.39 -16.75 -0.45
CA GLN A 284 -15.69 -18.06 0.16
C GLN A 284 -14.73 -19.17 -0.32
N GLY A 285 -14.36 -19.15 -1.61
CA GLY A 285 -13.39 -20.10 -2.17
C GLY A 285 -12.01 -20.00 -1.49
N ALA A 286 -11.58 -18.79 -1.12
CA ALA A 286 -10.34 -18.59 -0.38
C ALA A 286 -10.45 -19.05 1.07
N GLN A 287 -11.56 -18.72 1.75
CA GLN A 287 -11.82 -19.19 3.12
C GLN A 287 -11.73 -20.72 3.23
N ASN A 288 -12.37 -21.44 2.31
CA ASN A 288 -12.34 -22.91 2.27
C ASN A 288 -10.92 -23.45 2.05
N ALA A 289 -10.15 -22.80 1.16
CA ALA A 289 -8.76 -23.18 0.91
C ALA A 289 -7.87 -22.97 2.15
N TYR A 290 -8.05 -21.87 2.88
CA TYR A 290 -7.31 -21.61 4.12
C TYR A 290 -7.61 -22.65 5.20
N GLN A 291 -8.90 -22.96 5.40
CA GLN A 291 -9.32 -23.99 6.36
C GLN A 291 -8.77 -25.38 6.02
N LEU A 292 -8.63 -25.69 4.73
CA LEU A 292 -8.10 -26.99 4.29
C LEU A 292 -6.58 -27.07 4.40
N LEU A 293 -5.87 -26.04 3.94
CA LEU A 293 -4.41 -26.07 3.74
C LEU A 293 -3.62 -25.58 4.95
N ASN A 294 -4.20 -24.70 5.79
CA ASN A 294 -3.51 -24.04 6.90
C ASN A 294 -3.95 -24.55 8.28
N LYS A 295 -4.50 -25.77 8.37
CA LYS A 295 -5.07 -26.35 9.60
C LYS A 295 -4.15 -26.23 10.83
N ARG A 296 -2.85 -26.50 10.65
CA ARG A 296 -1.85 -26.44 11.73
C ARG A 296 -1.65 -25.01 12.27
N TYR A 297 -1.58 -24.02 11.39
CA TYR A 297 -1.50 -22.61 11.78
C TYR A 297 -2.78 -22.13 12.47
N ILE A 298 -3.95 -22.58 11.99
CA ILE A 298 -5.25 -22.26 12.60
C ILE A 298 -5.35 -22.87 14.01
N SER A 299 -4.97 -24.14 14.16
CA SER A 299 -4.92 -24.83 15.46
C SER A 299 -3.96 -24.12 16.43
N PHE A 300 -2.75 -23.82 15.96
CA PHE A 300 -1.75 -23.07 16.75
C PHE A 300 -2.28 -21.70 17.19
N ALA A 301 -2.91 -20.95 16.30
CA ALA A 301 -3.50 -19.65 16.62
C ALA A 301 -4.66 -19.75 17.62
N ALA A 302 -5.49 -20.78 17.51
CA ALA A 302 -6.56 -21.04 18.47
C ALA A 302 -6.01 -21.38 19.87
N LEU A 303 -4.94 -22.19 19.94
CA LEU A 303 -4.29 -22.54 21.21
C LEU A 303 -3.65 -21.33 21.89
N PHE A 304 -3.12 -20.38 21.13
CA PHE A 304 -2.51 -19.15 21.64
C PHE A 304 -3.51 -18.27 22.43
N ASP A 305 -4.78 -18.26 22.06
CA ASP A 305 -5.83 -17.50 22.78
C ASP A 305 -6.23 -18.18 24.11
N THR A 306 -5.84 -19.45 24.30
CA THR A 306 -6.18 -20.21 25.50
C THR A 306 -5.06 -20.16 26.55
N SER A 307 -5.40 -20.44 27.80
CA SER A 307 -4.43 -20.64 28.89
C SER A 307 -3.72 -22.01 28.84
N ASN A 308 -3.90 -22.80 27.77
CA ASN A 308 -3.33 -24.14 27.63
C ASN A 308 -1.93 -24.10 26.98
N SER A 309 -0.95 -23.64 27.74
CA SER A 309 0.45 -23.54 27.29
C SER A 309 1.09 -24.89 26.97
N ALA A 310 0.64 -25.98 27.60
CA ALA A 310 1.15 -27.33 27.33
C ALA A 310 0.78 -27.81 25.92
N ALA A 311 -0.49 -27.65 25.52
CA ALA A 311 -0.94 -28.01 24.18
C ALA A 311 -0.30 -27.10 23.11
N LEU A 312 -0.11 -25.81 23.41
CA LEU A 312 0.58 -24.88 22.52
C LEU A 312 2.04 -25.33 22.28
N LYS A 313 2.75 -25.75 23.32
CA LYS A 313 4.11 -26.29 23.24
C LYS A 313 4.16 -27.59 22.42
N GLU A 314 3.24 -28.51 22.68
CA GLU A 314 3.15 -29.77 21.94
C GLU A 314 2.91 -29.55 20.44
N GLU A 315 2.00 -28.65 20.06
CA GLU A 315 1.75 -28.32 18.65
C GLU A 315 2.97 -27.64 18.00
N PHE A 316 3.67 -26.78 18.75
CA PHE A 316 4.93 -26.15 18.31
C PHE A 316 6.02 -27.18 18.01
N GLU A 317 6.22 -28.15 18.90
CA GLU A 317 7.25 -29.20 18.76
C GLU A 317 6.88 -30.23 17.68
N THR A 318 5.61 -30.63 17.61
CA THR A 318 5.13 -31.66 16.67
C THR A 318 5.15 -31.18 15.22
N SER A 319 4.97 -29.88 14.98
CA SER A 319 4.81 -29.32 13.63
C SER A 319 6.09 -28.66 13.07
N GLN A 320 7.27 -28.90 13.66
CA GLN A 320 8.55 -28.27 13.26
C GLN A 320 8.88 -28.40 11.76
N ASP A 321 8.63 -29.57 11.17
CA ASP A 321 8.87 -29.80 9.73
C ASP A 321 7.99 -28.91 8.85
N ILE A 322 6.76 -28.63 9.29
CA ILE A 322 5.81 -27.77 8.58
C ILE A 322 6.26 -26.31 8.67
N TRP A 323 6.67 -25.85 9.86
CA TRP A 323 7.16 -24.49 10.06
C TRP A 323 8.42 -24.22 9.22
N SER A 324 9.29 -25.22 9.13
CA SER A 324 10.55 -25.14 8.39
C SER A 324 10.32 -25.19 6.87
N SER A 325 9.49 -26.11 6.38
CA SER A 325 9.17 -26.19 4.95
C SER A 325 8.47 -24.92 4.42
N ASP A 326 7.68 -24.26 5.25
CA ASP A 326 7.02 -23.00 4.92
C ASP A 326 7.89 -21.74 5.12
N SER A 327 9.14 -21.89 5.58
CA SER A 327 10.03 -20.77 5.93
C SER A 327 9.42 -19.79 6.94
N ASN A 328 8.69 -20.32 7.93
CA ASN A 328 8.04 -19.55 9.00
C ASN A 328 8.57 -19.92 10.39
N ALA A 329 9.56 -20.81 10.51
CA ALA A 329 10.06 -21.31 11.80
C ALA A 329 10.46 -20.19 12.77
N GLU A 330 11.18 -19.17 12.27
CA GLU A 330 11.59 -18.01 13.07
C GLU A 330 10.39 -17.18 13.55
N LEU A 331 9.41 -16.95 12.67
CA LEU A 331 8.20 -16.19 12.98
C LEU A 331 7.32 -16.92 14.02
N VAL A 332 7.24 -18.26 13.94
CA VAL A 332 6.55 -19.08 14.95
C VAL A 332 7.30 -19.03 16.27
N ALA A 333 8.63 -19.15 16.25
CA ALA A 333 9.44 -19.04 17.47
C ALA A 333 9.30 -17.66 18.13
N GLU A 334 9.25 -16.59 17.33
CA GLU A 334 8.98 -15.24 17.81
C GLU A 334 7.57 -15.14 18.44
N THR A 335 6.57 -15.74 17.81
CA THR A 335 5.21 -15.81 18.38
C THR A 335 5.22 -16.50 19.75
N MET A 336 5.99 -17.59 19.92
CA MET A 336 6.14 -18.26 21.22
C MET A 336 6.78 -17.35 22.28
N THR A 337 7.71 -16.47 21.90
CA THR A 337 8.29 -15.48 22.83
C THR A 337 7.32 -14.34 23.17
N ALA A 338 6.37 -14.04 22.30
CA ALA A 338 5.34 -13.04 22.53
C ALA A 338 4.21 -13.52 23.47
N TYR A 339 3.98 -14.84 23.57
CA TYR A 339 2.93 -15.42 24.40
C TYR A 339 2.93 -14.94 25.86
N PRO A 340 4.03 -15.05 26.64
CA PRO A 340 4.04 -14.58 28.03
C PRO A 340 3.79 -13.07 28.13
N LYS A 341 4.25 -12.28 27.16
CA LYS A 341 3.97 -10.83 27.10
C LYS A 341 2.47 -10.57 26.97
N TRP A 342 1.77 -11.31 26.11
CA TRP A 342 0.33 -11.20 25.95
C TRP A 342 -0.48 -11.70 27.15
N GLN A 343 0.01 -12.71 27.87
CA GLN A 343 -0.61 -13.10 29.15
C GLN A 343 -0.60 -11.93 30.15
N ILE A 344 0.53 -11.22 30.27
CA ILE A 344 0.66 -10.04 31.15
C ILE A 344 -0.26 -8.90 30.67
N ILE A 345 -0.30 -8.61 29.37
CA ILE A 345 -1.18 -7.57 28.81
C ILE A 345 -2.65 -7.90 29.09
N ASN A 346 -3.05 -9.17 28.96
CA ASN A 346 -4.42 -9.59 29.18
C ASN A 346 -4.89 -9.43 30.64
N LEU A 347 -3.97 -9.39 31.63
CA LEU A 347 -4.31 -9.10 33.02
C LEU A 347 -4.97 -7.72 33.18
N ARG A 348 -4.68 -6.75 32.30
CA ARG A 348 -5.31 -5.41 32.33
C ARG A 348 -6.83 -5.45 32.17
N LYS A 349 -7.38 -6.54 31.62
CA LYS A 349 -8.83 -6.71 31.43
C LYS A 349 -9.56 -6.93 32.76
N VAL A 350 -8.86 -7.39 33.79
CA VAL A 350 -9.43 -7.77 35.09
C VAL A 350 -8.81 -6.98 36.24
N TYR A 351 -7.54 -6.57 36.10
CA TYR A 351 -6.78 -5.90 37.14
C TYR A 351 -6.40 -4.49 36.73
N LEU A 352 -6.62 -3.52 37.63
CA LEU A 352 -6.00 -2.19 37.55
C LEU A 352 -4.57 -2.21 38.12
N ARG A 353 -4.35 -3.02 39.16
CA ARG A 353 -3.06 -3.22 39.83
C ARG A 353 -2.89 -4.70 40.15
N VAL A 354 -1.74 -5.26 39.81
CA VAL A 354 -1.39 -6.67 40.03
C VAL A 354 -0.02 -6.80 40.69
N SER A 355 0.15 -7.70 41.65
CA SER A 355 1.46 -7.92 42.28
C SER A 355 2.40 -8.66 41.32
N ILE A 356 3.71 -8.42 41.41
CA ILE A 356 4.68 -9.13 40.56
C ILE A 356 4.70 -10.64 40.86
N GLY A 357 4.42 -11.04 42.11
CA GLY A 357 4.25 -12.46 42.47
C GLY A 357 3.06 -13.11 41.76
N GLU A 358 1.96 -12.38 41.54
CA GLU A 358 0.81 -12.87 40.79
C GLU A 358 1.06 -12.85 39.26
N VAL A 359 1.81 -11.86 38.77
CA VAL A 359 2.31 -11.88 37.39
C VAL A 359 3.16 -13.13 37.15
N ARG A 360 4.06 -13.48 38.07
CA ARG A 360 4.85 -14.72 38.01
C ARG A 360 3.97 -15.97 38.06
N SER A 361 2.96 -16.01 38.92
CA SER A 361 2.10 -17.19 39.11
C SER A 361 1.24 -17.49 37.86
N THR A 362 0.85 -16.43 37.14
CA THR A 362 -0.08 -16.49 36.01
C THR A 362 0.62 -16.55 34.65
N THR A 363 1.88 -16.13 34.57
CA THR A 363 2.66 -16.12 33.32
C THR A 363 3.43 -17.43 33.15
N VAL A 364 3.23 -18.08 32.01
CA VAL A 364 3.91 -19.31 31.60
C VAL A 364 4.65 -19.06 30.30
N ASP A 365 5.92 -19.42 30.26
CA ASP A 365 6.69 -19.39 29.02
C ASP A 365 6.20 -20.51 28.10
N ALA A 366 5.75 -20.14 26.90
CA ALA A 366 5.22 -21.09 25.93
C ALA A 366 6.26 -22.11 25.46
N ARG A 367 7.55 -21.76 25.44
CA ARG A 367 8.62 -22.65 24.96
C ARG A 367 9.00 -23.69 26.00
N THR A 368 9.12 -23.29 27.26
CA THR A 368 9.49 -24.22 28.34
C THR A 368 8.28 -24.95 28.91
N GLY A 369 7.10 -24.32 28.85
CA GLY A 369 5.89 -24.76 29.54
C GLY A 369 5.95 -24.51 31.05
N GLN A 370 6.95 -23.75 31.52
CA GLN A 370 7.18 -23.47 32.93
C GLN A 370 6.86 -22.02 33.27
N ARG A 371 6.52 -21.78 34.54
CA ARG A 371 6.37 -20.41 35.06
C ARG A 371 7.71 -19.70 35.10
N LEU A 372 7.67 -18.38 35.18
CA LEU A 372 8.86 -17.56 35.40
C LEU A 372 9.58 -18.00 36.70
N PRO A 373 10.93 -18.08 36.69
CA PRO A 373 11.70 -18.73 37.76
C PRO A 373 11.65 -17.97 39.08
N ASP A 374 11.67 -16.64 39.04
CA ASP A 374 11.67 -15.75 40.20
C ASP A 374 10.90 -14.45 39.92
N ASP A 375 10.66 -13.69 40.99
CA ASP A 375 9.97 -12.38 40.91
C ASP A 375 10.85 -11.34 40.18
N GLN A 376 12.18 -11.55 40.17
CA GLN A 376 13.12 -10.68 39.48
C GLN A 376 13.01 -10.80 37.95
N ALA A 377 12.83 -12.02 37.42
CA ALA A 377 12.59 -12.26 36.00
C ALA A 377 11.24 -11.70 35.56
N ALA A 378 10.20 -11.84 36.38
CA ALA A 378 8.90 -11.21 36.13
C ALA A 378 9.00 -9.68 36.10
N LEU A 379 9.74 -9.09 37.05
CA LEU A 379 10.00 -7.66 37.08
C LEU A 379 10.79 -7.19 35.83
N ALA A 380 11.84 -7.92 35.45
CA ALA A 380 12.66 -7.59 34.29
C ALA A 380 11.85 -7.66 32.97
N LEU A 381 10.97 -8.65 32.84
CA LEU A 381 10.06 -8.78 31.70
C LEU A 381 9.07 -7.62 31.64
N VAL A 382 8.45 -7.25 32.77
CA VAL A 382 7.54 -6.10 32.84
C VAL A 382 8.27 -4.79 32.52
N GLN A 383 9.49 -4.61 33.02
CA GLN A 383 10.33 -3.45 32.69
C GLN A 383 10.71 -3.39 31.20
N ASP A 384 10.98 -4.53 30.56
CA ASP A 384 11.18 -4.62 29.11
C ASP A 384 9.91 -4.22 28.35
N MET A 385 8.75 -4.71 28.78
CA MET A 385 7.45 -4.41 28.17
C MET A 385 7.06 -2.93 28.29
N ILE A 386 7.39 -2.28 29.42
CA ILE A 386 7.18 -0.84 29.60
C ILE A 386 8.15 -0.05 28.70
N ARG A 387 9.43 -0.43 28.67
CA ARG A 387 10.44 0.24 27.82
C ARG A 387 10.13 0.14 26.33
N SER A 388 9.62 -1.01 25.89
CA SER A 388 9.17 -1.24 24.51
C SER A 388 7.79 -0.64 24.20
N ASN A 389 7.16 0.05 25.16
CA ASN A 389 5.82 0.63 25.04
C ASN A 389 4.72 -0.40 24.71
N MET A 390 4.95 -1.68 25.01
CA MET A 390 3.97 -2.76 24.83
C MET A 390 2.94 -2.77 25.96
N VAL A 391 3.33 -2.36 27.18
CA VAL A 391 2.45 -2.15 28.32
C VAL A 391 2.53 -0.71 28.78
N GLN A 392 1.39 -0.02 28.77
CA GLN A 392 1.23 1.28 29.39
C GLN A 392 0.95 1.09 30.89
N GLY A 393 2.00 1.13 31.69
CA GLY A 393 1.91 0.90 33.12
C GLY A 393 3.14 1.38 33.85
N ARG A 394 3.04 1.45 35.18
CA ARG A 394 4.15 1.80 36.06
C ARG A 394 4.32 0.75 37.14
N ILE A 395 5.56 0.58 37.57
CA ILE A 395 5.90 -0.29 38.70
C ILE A 395 5.82 0.56 39.97
N GLU A 396 4.99 0.14 40.93
CA GLU A 396 4.84 0.77 42.24
C GLU A 396 5.43 -0.16 43.31
N GLU A 397 6.24 0.39 44.21
CA GLU A 397 6.67 -0.32 45.41
C GLU A 397 5.49 -0.49 46.38
N GLY A 398 5.35 -1.68 46.91
CA GLY A 398 4.31 -2.05 47.87
C GLY A 398 4.56 -1.46 49.26
N PRO A 399 3.54 -1.52 50.14
CA PRO A 399 3.69 -1.11 51.53
C PRO A 399 4.63 -2.01 52.33
N THR A 400 4.90 -3.24 51.85
CA THR A 400 5.79 -4.22 52.44
C THR A 400 7.12 -4.25 51.68
N ALA A 401 8.24 -4.27 52.40
CA ALA A 401 9.57 -4.31 51.78
C ALA A 401 9.73 -5.56 50.89
N GLY A 402 9.96 -5.35 49.59
CA GLY A 402 10.15 -6.41 48.59
C GLY A 402 8.95 -6.75 47.73
N GLU A 403 7.75 -6.20 48.01
CA GLU A 403 6.59 -6.39 47.14
C GLU A 403 6.53 -5.29 46.08
N SER A 404 6.60 -5.66 44.81
CA SER A 404 6.39 -4.73 43.69
C SER A 404 5.04 -5.01 43.02
N TYR A 405 4.41 -3.98 42.49
CA TYR A 405 3.12 -4.06 41.79
C TYR A 405 3.22 -3.42 40.42
N LEU A 406 2.62 -4.07 39.42
CA LEU A 406 2.34 -3.47 38.13
C LEU A 406 0.98 -2.77 38.21
N ARG A 407 0.97 -1.45 38.02
CA ARG A 407 -0.26 -0.68 37.83
C ARG A 407 -0.44 -0.36 36.36
N PHE A 408 -1.56 -0.83 35.80
CA PHE A 408 -1.97 -0.45 34.44
C PHE A 408 -2.47 0.99 34.47
N THR A 409 -2.07 1.77 33.47
CA THR A 409 -2.58 3.13 33.30
C THR A 409 -3.90 3.04 32.55
N ASP A 410 -4.95 3.72 33.04
CA ASP A 410 -6.19 3.81 32.28
C ASP A 410 -5.91 4.48 30.93
N THR A 411 -6.33 3.85 29.85
CA THR A 411 -6.37 4.42 28.50
C THR A 411 -7.50 5.45 28.36
N GLU A 412 -7.88 6.14 29.44
CA GLU A 412 -8.61 7.39 29.29
C GLU A 412 -7.60 8.38 28.74
N ASN A 413 -7.64 8.55 27.41
CA ASN A 413 -6.86 9.49 26.60
C ASN A 413 -7.03 10.93 27.10
N THR A 414 -6.43 11.24 28.24
CA THR A 414 -6.19 12.60 28.69
C THR A 414 -5.01 13.13 27.89
N LEU A 415 -5.24 13.33 26.59
CA LEU A 415 -4.32 14.05 25.74
C LEU A 415 -4.18 15.47 26.31
N SER A 416 -2.97 16.00 26.33
CA SER A 416 -2.82 17.43 26.59
C SER A 416 -3.55 18.23 25.51
N GLU A 417 -3.98 19.46 25.80
CA GLU A 417 -4.64 20.32 24.79
C GLU A 417 -3.78 20.46 23.52
N LYS A 418 -2.45 20.49 23.69
CA LYS A 418 -1.49 20.53 22.59
C LYS A 418 -1.51 19.24 21.76
N ASP A 419 -1.47 18.09 22.40
CA ASP A 419 -1.47 16.79 21.71
C ASP A 419 -2.83 16.54 21.03
N PHE A 420 -3.92 16.98 21.68
CA PHE A 420 -5.25 16.95 21.12
C PHE A 420 -5.35 17.84 19.87
N ALA A 421 -4.82 19.06 19.91
CA ALA A 421 -4.79 19.94 18.74
C ALA A 421 -4.01 19.32 17.56
N VAL A 422 -2.90 18.63 17.84
CA VAL A 422 -2.12 17.89 16.83
C VAL A 422 -2.92 16.71 16.26
N GLU A 423 -3.63 15.96 17.09
CA GLU A 423 -4.50 14.86 16.67
C GLU A 423 -5.65 15.36 15.78
N VAL A 424 -6.29 16.47 16.16
CA VAL A 424 -7.37 17.10 15.39
C VAL A 424 -6.86 17.61 14.05
N ALA A 425 -5.71 18.27 14.00
CA ALA A 425 -5.10 18.72 12.76
C ALA A 425 -4.78 17.55 11.82
N ARG A 426 -4.25 16.45 12.36
CA ARG A 426 -4.00 15.22 11.59
C ARG A 426 -5.28 14.62 11.04
N SER A 427 -6.29 14.47 11.89
CA SER A 427 -7.61 13.96 11.49
C SER A 427 -8.25 14.82 10.42
N HIS A 428 -8.16 16.15 10.55
CA HIS A 428 -8.66 17.08 9.55
C HIS A 428 -7.97 16.89 8.20
N HIS A 429 -6.63 16.82 8.19
CA HIS A 429 -5.86 16.57 6.97
C HIS A 429 -6.22 15.23 6.32
N SER A 430 -6.39 14.17 7.11
CA SER A 430 -6.86 12.87 6.62
C SER A 430 -8.25 12.95 5.99
N ILE A 431 -9.18 13.70 6.59
CA ILE A 431 -10.53 13.91 6.03
C ILE A 431 -10.47 14.68 4.71
N GLU A 432 -9.67 15.75 4.63
CA GLU A 432 -9.49 16.51 3.39
C GLU A 432 -8.94 15.64 2.26
N HIS A 433 -7.90 14.85 2.55
CA HIS A 433 -7.31 13.92 1.60
C HIS A 433 -8.32 12.86 1.13
N LEU A 434 -9.02 12.20 2.05
CA LEU A 434 -10.06 11.22 1.73
C LEU A 434 -11.22 11.85 0.94
N THR A 435 -11.57 13.10 1.21
CA THR A 435 -12.59 13.84 0.46
C THR A 435 -12.16 14.08 -0.98
N GLY A 436 -10.88 14.41 -1.20
CA GLY A 436 -10.29 14.52 -2.53
C GLY A 436 -10.38 13.20 -3.30
N LEU A 437 -9.95 12.10 -2.68
CA LEU A 437 -10.00 10.76 -3.26
C LEU A 437 -11.43 10.28 -3.56
N TYR A 438 -12.37 10.56 -2.66
CA TYR A 438 -13.79 10.28 -2.85
C TYR A 438 -14.34 11.03 -4.05
N ARG A 439 -14.01 12.32 -4.19
CA ARG A 439 -14.43 13.13 -5.34
C ARG A 439 -13.92 12.56 -6.65
N VAL A 440 -12.63 12.20 -6.75
CA VAL A 440 -12.05 11.57 -7.95
C VAL A 440 -12.77 10.26 -8.29
N SER A 441 -12.97 9.40 -7.28
CA SER A 441 -13.66 8.12 -7.45
C SER A 441 -15.11 8.29 -7.89
N ASN A 442 -15.83 9.25 -7.30
CA ASN A 442 -17.21 9.57 -7.64
C ASN A 442 -17.34 10.16 -9.05
N THR A 443 -16.47 11.10 -9.43
CA THR A 443 -16.42 11.65 -10.79
C THR A 443 -16.23 10.52 -11.80
N ARG A 444 -15.29 9.61 -11.56
CA ARG A 444 -15.03 8.47 -12.43
C ARG A 444 -16.20 7.48 -12.54
N LEU A 445 -16.89 7.23 -11.44
CA LEU A 445 -18.09 6.38 -11.45
C LEU A 445 -19.22 7.07 -12.24
N SER A 446 -19.44 8.36 -12.00
CA SER A 446 -20.48 9.16 -12.66
C SER A 446 -20.23 9.36 -14.15
N SER A 447 -18.96 9.36 -14.61
CA SER A 447 -18.61 9.46 -16.03
C SER A 447 -18.76 8.12 -16.77
N ASN A 448 -18.96 7.01 -16.06
CA ASN A 448 -19.10 5.70 -16.68
C ASN A 448 -20.49 5.53 -17.31
N LYS A 449 -20.52 5.28 -18.62
CA LYS A 449 -21.76 5.10 -19.39
C LYS A 449 -22.65 3.98 -18.86
N ASP A 450 -22.07 2.89 -18.36
CA ASP A 450 -22.86 1.77 -17.85
C ASP A 450 -23.51 2.11 -16.50
N TYR A 451 -22.82 2.88 -15.66
CA TYR A 451 -23.39 3.42 -14.43
C TYR A 451 -24.53 4.40 -14.74
N LEU A 452 -24.33 5.33 -15.67
CA LEU A 452 -25.38 6.26 -16.10
C LEU A 452 -26.61 5.53 -16.67
N ARG A 453 -26.40 4.45 -17.44
CA ARG A 453 -27.48 3.57 -17.92
C ARG A 453 -28.20 2.87 -16.78
N HIS A 454 -27.47 2.36 -15.78
CA HIS A 454 -28.05 1.72 -14.61
C HIS A 454 -28.89 2.71 -13.80
N VAL A 455 -28.35 3.89 -13.49
CA VAL A 455 -29.07 4.96 -12.77
C VAL A 455 -30.33 5.37 -13.52
N SER A 456 -30.26 5.55 -14.85
CA SER A 456 -31.44 5.87 -15.65
C SER A 456 -32.49 4.75 -15.66
N ARG A 457 -32.07 3.48 -15.65
CA ARG A 457 -32.99 2.33 -15.55
C ARG A 457 -33.66 2.25 -14.18
N GLU A 458 -32.91 2.47 -13.11
CA GLU A 458 -33.45 2.49 -11.74
C GLU A 458 -34.41 3.65 -11.52
N GLN A 459 -34.11 4.84 -12.06
CA GLN A 459 -35.05 5.97 -12.05
C GLN A 459 -36.37 5.60 -12.74
N LYS A 460 -36.31 5.04 -13.96
CA LYS A 460 -37.51 4.58 -14.67
C LYS A 460 -38.29 3.49 -13.93
N ARG A 461 -37.61 2.55 -13.26
CA ARG A 461 -38.26 1.54 -12.42
C ARG A 461 -38.98 2.20 -11.25
N SER A 462 -38.35 3.13 -10.55
CA SER A 462 -38.98 3.85 -9.44
C SER A 462 -40.18 4.71 -9.88
N GLU A 463 -40.15 5.25 -11.11
CA GLU A 463 -41.29 5.96 -11.70
C GLU A 463 -42.43 4.99 -12.03
N MET A 464 -42.13 3.84 -12.63
CA MET A 464 -43.13 2.80 -12.89
C MET A 464 -43.72 2.19 -11.62
N ASP A 465 -42.92 1.96 -10.57
CA ASP A 465 -43.41 1.44 -9.28
C ASP A 465 -44.32 2.47 -8.59
N ARG A 466 -44.00 3.77 -8.70
CA ARG A 466 -44.88 4.86 -8.24
C ARG A 466 -46.19 4.95 -9.02
N GLU A 467 -46.15 4.77 -10.34
CA GLU A 467 -47.36 4.74 -11.18
C GLU A 467 -48.19 3.47 -10.94
N GLY A 468 -47.54 2.34 -10.65
CA GLY A 468 -48.18 1.08 -10.29
C GLY A 468 -48.88 1.13 -8.93
N ASP A 469 -48.22 1.68 -7.90
CA ASP A 469 -48.84 1.90 -6.59
C ASP A 469 -50.03 2.87 -6.69
N ALA A 470 -49.92 3.94 -7.49
CA ALA A 470 -51.02 4.88 -7.70
C ALA A 470 -52.22 4.26 -8.45
N ALA A 471 -51.97 3.29 -9.34
CA ALA A 471 -53.04 2.55 -10.03
C ALA A 471 -53.72 1.51 -9.12
N VAL A 472 -52.97 0.84 -8.25
CA VAL A 472 -53.50 -0.12 -7.26
C VAL A 472 -54.30 0.60 -6.16
N GLU A 473 -53.90 1.82 -5.78
CA GLU A 473 -54.64 2.67 -4.84
C GLU A 473 -55.96 3.16 -5.45
N LEU A 474 -56.02 3.44 -6.75
CA LEU A 474 -57.26 3.82 -7.45
C LEU A 474 -58.23 2.63 -7.66
N GLU A 475 -57.75 1.43 -7.97
CA GLU A 475 -58.59 0.23 -8.09
C GLU A 475 -59.22 -0.20 -6.75
N GLN A 476 -58.53 0.03 -5.61
CA GLN A 476 -59.09 -0.28 -4.28
C GLN A 476 -60.14 0.75 -3.81
N ILE A 477 -60.12 1.98 -4.34
CA ILE A 477 -61.08 3.03 -3.97
C ILE A 477 -62.40 2.88 -4.75
N GLU A 478 -62.38 2.37 -5.98
CA GLU A 478 -63.62 2.22 -6.79
C GLU A 478 -64.54 1.09 -6.31
N ASP A 479 -64.03 0.04 -5.65
CA ASP A 479 -64.83 -1.10 -5.17
C ASP A 479 -65.50 -0.87 -3.79
N GLU A 480 -65.05 0.11 -2.99
CA GLU A 480 -65.58 0.35 -1.63
C GLU A 480 -66.77 1.33 -1.60
N ASP A 481 -66.94 2.19 -2.62
CA ASP A 481 -67.92 3.29 -2.62
C ASP A 481 -69.27 2.97 -3.30
N LEU A 482 -69.50 1.72 -3.73
CA LEU A 482 -70.75 1.31 -4.40
C LEU A 482 -71.80 0.65 -3.47
N MET A 483 -71.66 0.74 -2.14
CA MET A 483 -72.52 0.00 -1.19
C MET A 483 -73.20 0.81 -0.07
N THR A 484 -73.22 2.15 -0.12
CA THR A 484 -74.04 2.93 0.85
C THR A 484 -75.00 3.91 0.18
N GLY A 485 -76.08 3.34 -0.34
CA GLY A 485 -77.27 4.09 -0.69
C GLY A 485 -77.94 4.68 0.56
N VAL A 486 -78.20 5.99 0.50
CA VAL A 486 -79.44 6.67 0.90
C VAL A 486 -79.97 6.36 2.31
N MET A 487 -79.99 7.36 3.20
CA MET A 487 -81.23 7.95 3.74
C MET A 487 -80.91 9.06 4.76
N ALA A 488 -81.29 10.30 4.41
CA ALA A 488 -81.63 11.32 5.40
C ALA A 488 -82.93 11.98 4.94
N HIS A 489 -84.02 11.74 5.67
CA HIS A 489 -85.15 12.64 5.72
C HIS A 489 -85.70 12.70 7.16
N VAL A 490 -85.52 13.89 7.74
CA VAL A 490 -86.14 14.51 8.93
C VAL A 490 -85.98 13.80 10.27
#